data_AF-A0AAV7BNN4-F1
#
_entry.id   AF-A0AAV7BNN4-F1
#
_cell.length_a   1.000
_cell.length_b   1.000
_cell.length_c   1.000
_cell.angle_alpha   90.00
_cell.angle_beta   90.00
_cell.angle_gamma   90.00
#
_symmetry.space_group_name_H-M   'P 1'
#
loop_
_entity.id
_entity.type
_entity.pdbx_description
1 polymer ?
#
loop_
_entity_poly.entity_id
_entity_poly.type
_entity_poly.pdbx_seq_one_letter_code
_entity_poly.pdbx_strand_id
1 'polypeptide(L)'
;MAAISQLLDTDMDYERPNVETIKCVVVGDNAVGKTRLICARACNATLTQYQLLATHVPTVWAIDQYRVCQEVLERSRDVVDDVSVSLRLWDTFGDHHKDRRFAYGRSDVVVLCFSIANPNSLQHVQTMWYPEIKHFCPRAPVILVGCQLDLRYADLEAVNRARRPLARPIRPQEILPPESGREVAKELGIPYYETSVVAQCGIKEVFDNAIRSALISRRHLQFWKSHLRSVRKPLPQAPFLPPRPPPPVIIVPDPPVQSEDDPGHLLEEASCADVVLVVQERTRIFAHRIYLSTASSKFCDLFLMEDGDPPSQARDPLLRASSFDACEGSGETEGAGMRTSASDGTLGREGDRDLSGWSRAFESIRSGVMEEPPGYSARRVTVVKMDSSVRPGPFRAVLKYLYTGRLDEREPELMEVAHIAELLEVFDLRMMVANILNREAFMNQEITRAFHVRRSNRIKECLTKGIFSDVTFVLDDGSITAHKPLLISGCDWMSAMFGGPFLESSTTEVVLPYTSRGSMRAVLEYLYTGQFTAGPDLDPLDLIILANRLCLPHLVALTEKHTVSVMTDASMNNKDIDGEAVMLLEAAQVSPLTHM
;
A
#
# COMPACT_ATOMS: atom_id res chain seq x y z
N MET A 1 51.59 -49.24 20.29
CA MET A 1 51.38 -50.66 20.68
C MET A 1 49.98 -50.74 21.28
N ALA A 2 48.91 -50.79 20.48
CA ALA A 2 48.45 -51.88 19.62
C ALA A 2 47.29 -52.66 20.28
N ALA A 3 46.28 -52.94 19.46
CA ALA A 3 45.13 -53.85 19.59
C ALA A 3 43.97 -53.42 20.53
N ILE A 4 42.78 -53.06 20.02
CA ILE A 4 41.75 -53.84 19.26
C ILE A 4 40.91 -54.73 20.18
N SER A 5 39.59 -54.50 20.25
CA SER A 5 38.56 -55.45 19.76
C SER A 5 37.15 -55.10 20.24
N GLN A 6 36.25 -54.87 19.25
CA GLN A 6 34.84 -55.25 19.23
C GLN A 6 33.86 -54.57 20.20
N LEU A 7 33.35 -53.41 19.78
CA LEU A 7 31.93 -53.09 19.91
C LEU A 7 31.29 -53.37 18.55
N LEU A 8 30.39 -54.34 18.53
CA LEU A 8 29.62 -54.76 17.37
C LEU A 8 28.74 -53.59 16.89
N ASP A 9 29.17 -52.96 15.81
CA ASP A 9 28.28 -52.35 14.81
C ASP A 9 27.24 -53.40 14.44
N THR A 10 26.01 -53.19 14.88
CA THR A 10 24.86 -53.90 14.34
C THR A 10 24.50 -53.19 13.04
N ASP A 11 25.26 -53.51 12.00
CA ASP A 11 24.85 -53.34 10.61
C ASP A 11 23.50 -54.05 10.44
N MET A 12 22.42 -53.27 10.57
CA MET A 12 21.11 -53.68 10.10
C MET A 12 21.14 -53.62 8.57
N ASP A 13 21.69 -54.68 7.97
CA ASP A 13 21.43 -55.07 6.59
C ASP A 13 19.91 -55.11 6.36
N TYR A 14 19.34 -53.99 5.91
CA TYR A 14 18.01 -53.95 5.31
C TYR A 14 18.09 -54.50 3.87
N GLU A 15 18.48 -55.76 3.71
CA GLU A 15 18.01 -56.54 2.57
C GLU A 15 16.50 -56.74 2.76
N ARG A 16 15.69 -55.77 2.29
CA ARG A 16 14.27 -56.03 2.08
C ARG A 16 14.16 -57.12 1.01
N PRO A 17 13.67 -58.34 1.32
CA PRO A 17 13.41 -59.31 0.27
C PRO A 17 12.35 -58.73 -0.67
N ASN A 18 12.57 -58.84 -1.99
CA ASN A 18 11.64 -58.44 -3.07
C ASN A 18 11.63 -56.94 -3.49
N VAL A 19 12.79 -56.30 -3.65
CA VAL A 19 12.85 -54.98 -4.33
C VAL A 19 12.56 -55.14 -5.83
N GLU A 20 11.47 -54.52 -6.30
CA GLU A 20 11.10 -54.52 -7.71
C GLU A 20 11.87 -53.44 -8.47
N THR A 21 12.81 -53.83 -9.32
CA THR A 21 13.49 -52.88 -10.22
C THR A 21 12.57 -52.51 -11.37
N ILE A 22 12.44 -51.21 -11.66
CA ILE A 22 11.57 -50.68 -12.71
C ILE A 22 12.40 -49.81 -13.64
N LYS A 23 12.49 -50.20 -14.91
CA LYS A 23 13.06 -49.39 -15.98
C LYS A 23 11.98 -48.46 -16.54
N CYS A 24 12.12 -47.17 -16.30
CA CYS A 24 11.23 -46.11 -16.79
C CYS A 24 11.95 -45.28 -17.86
N VAL A 25 11.42 -45.28 -19.07
CA VAL A 25 11.97 -44.50 -20.20
C VAL A 25 11.14 -43.24 -20.39
N VAL A 26 11.81 -42.09 -20.50
CA VAL A 26 11.17 -40.80 -20.75
C VAL A 26 11.43 -40.37 -22.19
N VAL A 27 10.37 -40.16 -22.98
CA VAL A 27 10.44 -39.85 -24.42
C VAL A 27 9.52 -38.69 -24.80
N GLY A 28 9.73 -38.12 -25.99
CA GLY A 28 9.01 -36.96 -26.51
C GLY A 28 9.93 -36.00 -27.26
N ASP A 29 9.36 -34.93 -27.80
CA ASP A 29 10.08 -33.91 -28.58
C ASP A 29 11.25 -33.26 -27.83
N ASN A 30 12.14 -32.60 -28.57
CA ASN A 30 13.17 -31.77 -27.96
C ASN A 30 12.59 -30.60 -27.18
N ALA A 31 13.30 -30.18 -26.13
CA ALA A 31 12.95 -29.03 -25.29
C ALA A 31 11.59 -29.10 -24.55
N VAL A 32 10.88 -30.23 -24.56
CA VAL A 32 9.63 -30.41 -23.77
C VAL A 32 9.85 -30.60 -22.27
N GLY A 33 11.09 -30.59 -21.78
CA GLY A 33 11.39 -30.67 -20.35
C GLY A 33 11.67 -32.08 -19.79
N LYS A 34 11.89 -33.10 -20.64
CA LYS A 34 12.22 -34.49 -20.22
C LYS A 34 13.39 -34.55 -19.23
N THR A 35 14.55 -34.03 -19.62
CA THR A 35 15.76 -34.01 -18.79
C THR A 35 15.53 -33.25 -17.48
N ARG A 36 14.78 -32.14 -17.51
CA ARG A 36 14.46 -31.36 -16.30
C ARG A 36 13.57 -32.13 -15.34
N LEU A 37 12.56 -32.84 -15.86
CA LEU A 37 11.68 -33.69 -15.05
C LEU A 37 12.46 -34.84 -14.39
N ILE A 38 13.38 -35.47 -15.12
CA ILE A 38 14.27 -36.51 -14.58
C ILE A 38 15.17 -35.94 -13.48
N CYS A 39 15.88 -34.84 -13.75
CA CYS A 39 16.75 -34.21 -12.77
C CYS A 39 15.98 -33.79 -11.51
N ALA A 40 14.77 -33.25 -11.66
CA ALA A 40 13.94 -32.87 -10.52
C ALA A 40 13.57 -34.10 -9.66
N ARG A 41 13.20 -35.22 -10.28
CA ARG A 41 12.90 -36.46 -9.54
C ARG A 41 14.12 -37.10 -8.89
N ALA A 42 15.25 -37.12 -9.59
CA ALA A 42 16.42 -37.88 -9.19
C ALA A 42 17.37 -37.11 -8.25
N CYS A 43 17.42 -35.78 -8.37
CA CYS A 43 18.28 -34.92 -7.56
C CYS A 43 17.51 -34.14 -6.48
N ASN A 44 16.16 -34.16 -6.50
CA ASN A 44 15.30 -33.35 -5.63
C ASN A 44 15.69 -31.85 -5.63
N ALA A 45 16.19 -31.37 -6.76
CA ALA A 45 16.70 -30.01 -6.89
C ALA A 45 15.55 -29.03 -7.12
N THR A 46 15.46 -28.00 -6.30
CA THR A 46 14.62 -26.82 -6.53
C THR A 46 15.37 -25.88 -7.47
N LEU A 47 14.75 -25.54 -8.61
CA LEU A 47 15.33 -24.65 -9.60
C LEU A 47 14.38 -23.49 -9.85
N THR A 48 14.92 -22.28 -9.90
CA THR A 48 14.13 -21.10 -10.29
C THR A 48 13.79 -21.14 -11.77
N GLN A 49 12.74 -20.43 -12.17
CA GLN A 49 12.34 -20.31 -13.57
C GLN A 49 13.48 -19.76 -14.44
N TYR A 50 14.21 -18.75 -13.96
CA TYR A 50 15.38 -18.23 -14.65
C TYR A 50 16.47 -19.30 -14.82
N GLN A 51 16.81 -20.07 -13.78
CA GLN A 51 17.80 -21.14 -13.87
C GLN A 51 17.39 -22.21 -14.89
N LEU A 52 16.10 -22.56 -14.95
CA LEU A 52 15.57 -23.53 -15.92
C LEU A 52 15.66 -23.04 -17.37
N LEU A 53 15.49 -21.74 -17.59
CA LEU A 53 15.54 -21.11 -18.91
C LEU A 53 16.97 -20.80 -19.37
N ALA A 54 17.86 -20.41 -18.44
CA ALA A 54 19.22 -19.96 -18.74
C ALA A 54 20.26 -21.09 -18.81
N THR A 55 20.08 -22.19 -18.06
CA THR A 55 21.05 -23.29 -18.05
C THR A 55 20.71 -24.35 -19.09
N HIS A 56 21.71 -24.89 -19.79
CA HIS A 56 21.53 -26.07 -20.63
C HIS A 56 21.93 -27.31 -19.85
N VAL A 57 21.02 -28.28 -19.70
CA VAL A 57 21.36 -29.60 -19.16
C VAL A 57 21.54 -30.54 -20.36
N PRO A 58 22.75 -31.05 -20.64
CA PRO A 58 22.95 -32.05 -21.69
C PRO A 58 22.09 -33.29 -21.40
N THR A 59 21.45 -33.86 -22.43
CA THR A 59 20.59 -35.07 -22.35
C THR A 59 21.41 -36.36 -22.16
N VAL A 60 22.42 -36.32 -21.29
CA VAL A 60 23.25 -37.47 -20.87
C VAL A 60 22.84 -37.90 -19.46
N TRP A 61 21.55 -38.12 -19.24
CA TRP A 61 21.04 -38.88 -18.09
C TRP A 61 20.70 -40.31 -18.57
N ALA A 62 21.71 -41.00 -19.09
CA ALA A 62 21.60 -42.35 -19.60
C ALA A 62 22.60 -43.28 -18.90
N ILE A 63 22.04 -44.32 -18.27
CA ILE A 63 22.64 -45.63 -17.91
C ILE A 63 23.74 -45.64 -16.84
N ASP A 64 24.76 -44.79 -16.90
CA ASP A 64 25.95 -44.93 -16.05
C ASP A 64 25.86 -44.20 -14.71
N GLN A 65 25.00 -43.19 -14.56
CA GLN A 65 24.91 -42.44 -13.31
C GLN A 65 24.41 -43.28 -12.12
N TYR A 66 23.50 -44.24 -12.35
CA TYR A 66 23.05 -45.17 -11.30
C TYR A 66 24.13 -46.17 -10.86
N ARG A 67 25.19 -46.36 -11.66
CA ARG A 67 26.32 -47.24 -11.34
C ARG A 67 27.47 -46.48 -10.69
N VAL A 68 27.60 -45.18 -10.97
CA VAL A 68 28.74 -44.35 -10.59
C VAL A 68 28.42 -43.42 -9.41
N CYS A 69 27.17 -42.99 -9.23
CA CYS A 69 26.76 -42.05 -8.19
C CYS A 69 25.84 -42.71 -7.15
N GLN A 70 26.37 -42.93 -5.93
CA GLN A 70 25.65 -43.59 -4.85
C GLN A 70 24.39 -42.83 -4.41
N GLU A 71 24.45 -41.49 -4.35
CA GLU A 71 23.29 -40.67 -4.00
C GLU A 71 22.11 -40.85 -4.98
N VAL A 72 22.39 -40.95 -6.28
CA VAL A 72 21.36 -41.18 -7.31
C VAL A 72 20.75 -42.57 -7.16
N LEU A 73 21.57 -43.58 -6.81
CA LEU A 73 21.09 -44.92 -6.54
C LEU A 73 20.23 -44.99 -5.28
N GLU A 74 20.61 -44.30 -4.20
CA GLU A 74 19.83 -44.23 -2.97
C GLU A 74 18.48 -43.53 -3.20
N ARG A 75 18.48 -42.37 -3.88
CA ARG A 75 17.26 -41.63 -4.25
C ARG A 75 16.37 -42.36 -5.26
N SER A 76 16.88 -43.40 -5.92
CA SER A 76 16.10 -44.27 -6.82
C SER A 76 15.18 -45.24 -6.08
N ARG A 77 15.46 -45.50 -4.80
CA ARG A 77 14.68 -46.43 -3.98
C ARG A 77 13.46 -45.70 -3.43
N ASP A 78 12.30 -46.33 -3.56
CA ASP A 78 11.04 -45.77 -3.07
C ASP A 78 10.11 -46.88 -2.57
N VAL A 79 9.02 -46.51 -1.90
CA VAL A 79 7.93 -47.41 -1.52
C VAL A 79 6.64 -46.88 -2.13
N VAL A 80 6.05 -47.66 -3.03
CA VAL A 80 4.78 -47.33 -3.68
C VAL A 80 3.77 -48.44 -3.41
N ASP A 81 2.64 -48.09 -2.78
CA ASP A 81 1.57 -49.02 -2.39
C ASP A 81 2.10 -50.27 -1.65
N ASP A 82 2.98 -50.03 -0.66
CA ASP A 82 3.68 -51.02 0.17
C ASP A 82 4.67 -51.93 -0.58
N VAL A 83 4.97 -51.63 -1.85
CA VAL A 83 5.98 -52.34 -2.64
C VAL A 83 7.29 -51.52 -2.64
N SER A 84 8.38 -52.14 -2.21
CA SER A 84 9.72 -51.54 -2.33
C SER A 84 10.20 -51.61 -3.77
N VAL A 85 10.54 -50.47 -4.35
CA VAL A 85 10.93 -50.35 -5.77
C VAL A 85 12.28 -49.66 -5.92
N SER A 86 12.98 -49.97 -7.01
CA SER A 86 14.13 -49.20 -7.49
C SER A 86 13.84 -48.68 -8.89
N LEU A 87 13.58 -47.37 -8.99
CA LEU A 87 13.21 -46.70 -10.24
C LEU A 87 14.45 -46.25 -11.00
N ARG A 88 14.69 -46.85 -12.17
CA ARG A 88 15.78 -46.49 -13.07
C ARG A 88 15.25 -45.65 -14.22
N LEU A 89 15.57 -44.36 -14.22
CA LEU A 89 15.16 -43.40 -15.24
C LEU A 89 16.11 -43.44 -16.44
N TRP A 90 15.53 -43.40 -17.64
CA TRP A 90 16.26 -43.39 -18.91
C TRP A 90 15.82 -42.16 -19.70
N ASP A 91 16.71 -41.16 -19.79
CA ASP A 91 16.50 -39.99 -20.64
C ASP A 91 16.78 -40.33 -22.11
N THR A 92 16.10 -39.64 -23.02
CA THR A 92 16.27 -39.84 -24.46
C THR A 92 16.30 -38.52 -25.23
N PHE A 93 17.10 -38.48 -26.30
CA PHE A 93 17.07 -37.36 -27.24
C PHE A 93 15.90 -37.52 -28.22
N GLY A 94 15.18 -36.43 -28.50
CA GLY A 94 14.04 -36.42 -29.43
C GLY A 94 14.43 -36.73 -30.88
N ASP A 95 15.66 -36.42 -31.30
CA ASP A 95 16.06 -36.57 -32.71
C ASP A 95 17.01 -37.77 -32.98
N HIS A 96 17.43 -38.51 -31.95
CA HIS A 96 18.40 -39.60 -32.09
C HIS A 96 17.73 -40.99 -32.15
N HIS A 97 17.18 -41.36 -33.32
CA HIS A 97 16.43 -42.61 -33.51
C HIS A 97 17.14 -43.89 -33.06
N LYS A 98 18.47 -43.99 -33.27
CA LYS A 98 19.26 -45.18 -32.90
C LYS A 98 19.30 -45.38 -31.38
N ASP A 99 19.50 -44.31 -30.62
CA ASP A 99 19.63 -44.35 -29.17
C ASP A 99 18.27 -44.61 -28.49
N ARG A 100 17.18 -44.07 -29.06
CA ARG A 100 15.81 -44.34 -28.59
C ARG A 100 15.42 -45.80 -28.71
N ARG A 101 15.73 -46.43 -29.85
CA ARG A 101 15.47 -47.86 -30.07
C ARG A 101 16.15 -48.73 -29.01
N PHE A 102 17.38 -48.39 -28.64
CA PHE A 102 18.10 -49.07 -27.57
C PHE A 102 17.45 -48.82 -26.20
N ALA A 103 17.02 -47.59 -25.91
CA ALA A 103 16.36 -47.24 -24.66
C ALA A 103 15.06 -48.04 -24.42
N TYR A 104 14.25 -48.31 -25.46
CA TYR A 104 13.00 -49.07 -25.33
C TYR A 104 13.17 -50.55 -24.92
N GLY A 105 14.37 -51.11 -25.08
CA GLY A 105 14.62 -52.52 -24.77
C GLY A 105 14.32 -52.85 -23.30
N ARG A 106 13.39 -53.79 -23.07
CA ARG A 106 12.96 -54.24 -21.72
C ARG A 106 12.43 -53.13 -20.81
N SER A 107 11.82 -52.09 -21.37
CA SER A 107 11.16 -51.05 -20.58
C SER A 107 9.96 -51.61 -19.82
N ASP A 108 9.84 -51.25 -18.54
CA ASP A 108 8.70 -51.62 -17.70
C ASP A 108 7.57 -50.60 -17.78
N VAL A 109 7.89 -49.34 -18.09
CA VAL A 109 6.93 -48.24 -18.33
C VAL A 109 7.59 -47.16 -19.19
N VAL A 110 6.77 -46.43 -19.95
CA VAL A 110 7.20 -45.26 -20.73
C VAL A 110 6.44 -44.02 -20.28
N VAL A 111 7.18 -42.95 -19.99
CA VAL A 111 6.66 -41.61 -19.75
C VAL A 111 6.78 -40.83 -21.04
N LEU A 112 5.64 -40.53 -21.66
CA LEU A 112 5.56 -39.78 -22.91
C LEU A 112 5.28 -38.31 -22.61
N CYS A 113 6.27 -37.46 -22.82
CA CYS A 113 6.21 -36.04 -22.49
C CYS A 113 5.89 -35.18 -23.71
N PHE A 114 5.07 -34.16 -23.50
CA PHE A 114 4.94 -33.00 -24.38
C PHE A 114 5.04 -31.71 -23.56
N SER A 115 5.18 -30.56 -24.21
CA SER A 115 5.18 -29.25 -23.55
C SER A 115 3.81 -28.61 -23.69
N ILE A 116 3.23 -28.11 -22.60
CA ILE A 116 1.99 -27.35 -22.68
C ILE A 116 2.15 -26.04 -23.46
N ALA A 117 3.39 -25.54 -23.62
CA ALA A 117 3.70 -24.34 -24.38
C ALA A 117 4.06 -24.61 -25.86
N ASN A 118 3.92 -25.86 -26.32
CA ASN A 118 4.16 -26.23 -27.70
C ASN A 118 3.07 -27.21 -28.21
N PRO A 119 2.01 -26.68 -28.87
CA PRO A 119 0.92 -27.50 -29.41
C PRO A 119 1.37 -28.61 -30.36
N ASN A 120 2.41 -28.37 -31.16
CA ASN A 120 2.94 -29.40 -32.08
C ASN A 120 3.49 -30.61 -31.33
N SER A 121 4.09 -30.39 -30.15
CA SER A 121 4.61 -31.49 -29.35
C SER A 121 3.50 -32.43 -28.85
N LEU A 122 2.29 -31.91 -28.61
CA LEU A 122 1.11 -32.73 -28.32
C LEU A 122 0.60 -33.45 -29.57
N GLN A 123 0.60 -32.82 -30.74
CA GLN A 123 0.24 -33.50 -32.00
C GLN A 123 1.18 -34.68 -32.30
N HIS A 124 2.49 -34.50 -32.09
CA HIS A 124 3.49 -35.55 -32.29
C HIS A 124 3.31 -36.76 -31.34
N VAL A 125 2.65 -36.60 -30.19
CA VAL A 125 2.28 -37.72 -29.31
C VAL A 125 1.49 -38.75 -30.10
N GLN A 126 0.49 -38.32 -30.86
CA GLN A 126 -0.40 -39.20 -31.62
C GLN A 126 0.22 -39.67 -32.93
N THR A 127 0.87 -38.76 -33.66
CA THR A 127 1.33 -39.04 -35.04
C THR A 127 2.66 -39.77 -35.11
N MET A 128 3.51 -39.64 -34.08
CA MET A 128 4.88 -40.17 -34.08
C MET A 128 5.17 -41.02 -32.84
N TRP A 129 5.10 -40.42 -31.65
CA TRP A 129 5.69 -41.00 -30.45
C TRP A 129 4.95 -42.23 -29.94
N TYR A 130 3.63 -42.16 -29.81
CA TYR A 130 2.84 -43.29 -29.35
C TYR A 130 2.92 -44.49 -30.31
N PRO A 131 2.81 -44.33 -31.65
CA PRO A 131 3.08 -45.41 -32.60
C PRO A 131 4.50 -45.99 -32.49
N GLU A 132 5.54 -45.14 -32.35
CA GLU A 132 6.94 -45.59 -32.18
C GLU A 132 7.11 -46.47 -30.93
N ILE A 133 6.56 -46.02 -29.80
CA ILE A 133 6.61 -46.76 -28.53
C ILE A 133 5.90 -48.11 -28.67
N LYS A 134 4.69 -48.12 -29.24
CA LYS A 134 3.91 -49.36 -29.40
C LYS A 134 4.54 -50.32 -30.40
N HIS A 135 5.33 -49.83 -31.36
CA HIS A 135 6.11 -50.67 -32.26
C HIS A 135 7.27 -51.37 -31.54
N PHE A 136 8.06 -50.65 -30.73
CA PHE A 136 9.27 -51.21 -30.11
C PHE A 136 9.05 -51.91 -28.76
N CYS A 137 8.08 -51.47 -27.96
CA CYS A 137 7.75 -52.07 -26.66
C CYS A 137 6.22 -52.15 -26.46
N PRO A 138 5.50 -53.00 -27.24
CA PRO A 138 4.04 -53.04 -27.29
C PRO A 138 3.35 -53.30 -25.93
N ARG A 139 4.02 -54.06 -25.05
CA ARG A 139 3.51 -54.45 -23.72
C ARG A 139 3.79 -53.41 -22.63
N ALA A 140 4.68 -52.45 -22.88
CA ALA A 140 4.98 -51.43 -21.90
C ALA A 140 3.76 -50.49 -21.74
N PRO A 141 3.26 -50.27 -20.52
CA PRO A 141 2.30 -49.22 -20.26
C PRO A 141 2.93 -47.86 -20.56
N VAL A 142 2.10 -46.93 -21.03
CA VAL A 142 2.50 -45.56 -21.37
C VAL A 142 1.69 -44.62 -20.50
N ILE A 143 2.31 -43.59 -19.96
CA ILE A 143 1.62 -42.46 -19.31
C ILE A 143 1.94 -41.18 -20.07
N LEU A 144 0.94 -40.33 -20.27
CA LEU A 144 1.10 -39.04 -20.94
C LEU A 144 1.39 -37.94 -19.91
N VAL A 145 2.39 -37.10 -20.18
CA VAL A 145 2.80 -36.02 -19.28
C VAL A 145 2.90 -34.68 -20.02
N GLY A 146 2.11 -33.70 -19.59
CA GLY A 146 2.24 -32.30 -19.99
C GLY A 146 3.24 -31.59 -19.08
N CYS A 147 4.39 -31.21 -19.63
CA CYS A 147 5.45 -30.51 -18.88
C CYS A 147 5.29 -28.99 -18.98
N GLN A 148 5.98 -28.28 -18.09
CA GLN A 148 6.07 -26.80 -18.06
C GLN A 148 4.75 -26.12 -17.69
N LEU A 149 3.99 -26.75 -16.79
CA LEU A 149 2.72 -26.27 -16.27
C LEU A 149 2.77 -24.83 -15.72
N ASP A 150 3.91 -24.40 -15.18
CA ASP A 150 4.15 -23.03 -14.69
C ASP A 150 3.89 -21.96 -15.75
N LEU A 151 4.12 -22.25 -17.03
CA LEU A 151 3.94 -21.29 -18.12
C LEU A 151 2.49 -20.86 -18.32
N ARG A 152 1.51 -21.59 -17.78
CA ARG A 152 0.10 -21.20 -17.81
C ARG A 152 -0.21 -19.98 -16.94
N TYR A 153 0.61 -19.71 -15.93
CA TYR A 153 0.39 -18.64 -14.94
C TYR A 153 1.58 -17.68 -14.84
N ALA A 154 2.55 -17.79 -15.75
CA ALA A 154 3.75 -16.96 -15.74
C ALA A 154 3.56 -15.66 -16.54
N ASP A 155 4.35 -14.64 -16.20
CA ASP A 155 4.59 -13.50 -17.08
C ASP A 155 5.38 -13.97 -18.32
N LEU A 156 4.65 -14.16 -19.43
CA LEU A 156 5.22 -14.63 -20.68
C LEU A 156 6.20 -13.64 -21.33
N GLU A 157 6.11 -12.34 -21.04
CA GLU A 157 7.07 -11.36 -21.54
C GLU A 157 8.42 -11.53 -20.83
N ALA A 158 8.40 -11.65 -19.50
CA ALA A 158 9.59 -11.97 -18.73
C ALA A 158 10.20 -13.32 -19.15
N VAL A 159 9.35 -14.35 -19.37
CA VAL A 159 9.80 -15.66 -19.87
C VAL A 159 10.49 -15.53 -21.23
N ASN A 160 9.88 -14.83 -22.19
CA ASN A 160 10.42 -14.71 -23.53
C ASN A 160 11.73 -13.91 -23.55
N ARG A 161 11.90 -12.91 -22.68
CA ARG A 161 13.18 -12.19 -22.50
C ARG A 161 14.29 -13.06 -21.92
N ALA A 162 13.96 -13.97 -20.99
CA ALA A 162 14.92 -14.85 -20.33
C ALA A 162 15.33 -16.07 -21.19
N ARG A 163 14.56 -16.38 -22.24
CA ARG A 163 14.86 -17.47 -23.17
C ARG A 163 15.98 -17.08 -24.13
N ARG A 164 16.56 -18.09 -24.80
CA ARG A 164 17.63 -17.87 -25.79
C ARG A 164 17.17 -16.89 -26.89
N PRO A 165 18.03 -15.96 -27.35
CA PRO A 165 17.64 -14.92 -28.32
C PRO A 165 17.03 -15.40 -29.66
N LEU A 166 17.23 -16.66 -30.02
CA LEU A 166 16.70 -17.29 -31.26
C LEU A 166 15.53 -18.24 -31.02
N ALA A 167 15.06 -18.39 -29.78
CA ALA A 167 13.89 -19.21 -29.49
C ALA A 167 12.63 -18.48 -29.96
N ARG A 168 11.73 -19.19 -30.66
CA ARG A 168 10.40 -18.67 -31.01
C ARG A 168 9.68 -18.22 -29.71
N PRO A 169 9.18 -16.97 -29.64
CA PRO A 169 8.41 -16.50 -28.50
C PRO A 169 7.18 -17.38 -28.26
N ILE A 170 6.92 -17.72 -27.00
CA ILE A 170 5.69 -18.39 -26.60
C ILE A 170 4.57 -17.36 -26.60
N ARG A 171 3.47 -17.67 -27.27
CA ARG A 171 2.27 -16.81 -27.31
C ARG A 171 1.22 -17.34 -26.34
N PRO A 172 0.41 -16.48 -25.69
CA PRO A 172 -0.65 -16.92 -24.78
C PRO A 172 -1.61 -17.95 -25.41
N GLN A 173 -1.94 -17.76 -26.69
CA GLN A 173 -2.86 -18.64 -27.43
C GLN A 173 -2.26 -20.03 -27.74
N GLU A 174 -0.94 -20.19 -27.59
CA GLU A 174 -0.24 -21.46 -27.81
C GLU A 174 -0.11 -22.29 -26.52
N ILE A 175 -0.49 -21.72 -25.36
CA ILE A 175 -0.54 -22.46 -24.10
C ILE A 175 -1.75 -23.39 -24.09
N LEU A 176 -1.50 -24.69 -24.02
CA LEU A 176 -2.54 -25.70 -24.02
C LEU A 176 -3.29 -25.73 -22.68
N PRO A 177 -4.63 -25.77 -22.70
CA PRO A 177 -5.43 -26.03 -21.51
C PRO A 177 -5.35 -27.53 -21.13
N PRO A 178 -5.60 -27.91 -19.86
CA PRO A 178 -5.51 -29.31 -19.41
C PRO A 178 -6.39 -30.28 -20.20
N GLU A 179 -7.53 -29.80 -20.71
CA GLU A 179 -8.49 -30.56 -21.50
C GLU A 179 -7.86 -31.14 -22.76
N SER A 180 -6.96 -30.40 -23.42
CA SER A 180 -6.29 -30.86 -24.64
C SER A 180 -5.45 -32.12 -24.41
N GLY A 181 -4.69 -32.17 -23.32
CA GLY A 181 -3.93 -33.37 -22.96
C GLY A 181 -4.82 -34.53 -22.52
N ARG A 182 -5.92 -34.24 -21.81
CA ARG A 182 -6.90 -35.25 -21.37
C ARG A 182 -7.62 -35.91 -22.53
N GLU A 183 -7.99 -35.16 -23.57
CA GLU A 183 -8.62 -35.68 -24.78
C GLU A 183 -7.70 -36.66 -25.51
N VAL A 184 -6.45 -36.26 -25.76
CA VAL A 184 -5.44 -37.12 -26.40
C VAL A 184 -5.20 -38.39 -25.57
N ALA A 185 -5.10 -38.27 -24.25
CA ALA A 185 -4.89 -39.43 -23.38
C ALA A 185 -6.09 -40.38 -23.36
N LYS A 186 -7.31 -39.84 -23.40
CA LYS A 186 -8.55 -40.62 -23.51
C LYS A 186 -8.61 -41.39 -24.82
N GLU A 187 -8.27 -40.76 -25.94
CA GLU A 187 -8.21 -41.41 -27.26
C GLU A 187 -7.19 -42.55 -27.29
N LEU A 188 -6.03 -42.35 -26.66
CA LEU A 188 -4.95 -43.34 -26.59
C LEU A 188 -5.14 -44.41 -25.49
N GLY A 189 -6.16 -44.26 -24.64
CA GLY A 189 -6.44 -45.17 -23.53
C GLY A 189 -5.36 -45.19 -22.43
N ILE A 190 -4.70 -44.05 -22.19
CA ILE A 190 -3.60 -43.91 -21.22
C ILE A 190 -3.90 -42.84 -20.17
N PRO A 191 -3.29 -42.89 -18.97
CA PRO A 191 -3.46 -41.84 -17.98
C PRO A 191 -2.68 -40.57 -18.35
N TYR A 192 -3.14 -39.42 -17.86
CA TYR A 192 -2.56 -38.10 -18.12
C TYR A 192 -2.27 -37.35 -16.83
N TYR A 193 -1.14 -36.66 -16.83
CA TYR A 193 -0.64 -35.84 -15.73
C TYR A 193 0.03 -34.58 -16.27
N GLU A 194 0.06 -33.52 -15.48
CA GLU A 194 0.86 -32.31 -15.74
C GLU A 194 1.94 -32.13 -14.68
N THR A 195 3.06 -31.52 -15.07
CA THR A 195 4.19 -31.25 -14.17
C THR A 195 4.76 -29.85 -14.35
N SER A 196 5.15 -29.24 -13.24
CA SER A 196 6.00 -28.05 -13.22
C SER A 196 7.21 -28.30 -12.35
N VAL A 197 8.41 -28.16 -12.93
CA VAL A 197 9.66 -28.21 -12.16
C VAL A 197 9.84 -26.93 -11.35
N VAL A 198 9.36 -25.78 -11.84
CA VAL A 198 9.40 -24.50 -11.12
C VAL A 198 8.55 -24.58 -9.85
N ALA A 199 7.29 -25.01 -9.98
CA ALA A 199 6.36 -25.08 -8.86
C ALA A 199 6.48 -26.38 -8.05
N GLN A 200 7.42 -27.28 -8.39
CA GLN A 200 7.56 -28.63 -7.81
C GLN A 200 6.24 -29.41 -7.79
N CYS A 201 5.40 -29.21 -8.81
CA CYS A 201 4.06 -29.78 -8.90
C CYS A 201 4.06 -31.03 -9.80
N GLY A 202 3.35 -32.08 -9.38
CA GLY A 202 3.06 -33.28 -10.18
C GLY A 202 4.24 -34.24 -10.38
N ILE A 203 5.47 -33.86 -9.99
CA ILE A 203 6.68 -34.65 -10.26
C ILE A 203 6.61 -36.03 -9.59
N LYS A 204 6.40 -36.08 -8.27
CA LYS A 204 6.30 -37.36 -7.53
C LYS A 204 5.12 -38.20 -8.04
N GLU A 205 3.97 -37.56 -8.23
CA GLU A 205 2.74 -38.22 -8.67
C GLU A 205 2.92 -38.92 -10.03
N VAL A 206 3.57 -38.26 -11.00
CA VAL A 206 3.88 -38.86 -12.31
C VAL A 206 4.68 -40.14 -12.16
N PHE A 207 5.74 -40.13 -11.37
CA PHE A 207 6.62 -41.29 -11.23
C PHE A 207 6.00 -42.40 -10.37
N ASP A 208 5.26 -42.08 -9.32
CA ASP A 208 4.49 -43.05 -8.54
C ASP A 208 3.45 -43.77 -9.43
N ASN A 209 2.76 -43.03 -10.29
CA ASN A 209 1.77 -43.59 -11.20
C ASN A 209 2.40 -44.36 -12.38
N ALA A 210 3.60 -43.97 -12.82
CA ALA A 210 4.41 -44.78 -13.74
C ALA A 210 4.80 -46.13 -13.11
N ILE A 211 5.24 -46.10 -11.85
CA ILE A 211 5.57 -47.30 -11.05
C ILE A 211 4.35 -48.20 -10.91
N ARG A 212 3.19 -47.66 -10.51
CA ARG A 212 1.93 -48.42 -10.44
C ARG A 212 1.59 -49.09 -11.77
N SER A 213 1.72 -48.36 -12.87
CA SER A 213 1.47 -48.89 -14.22
C SER A 213 2.39 -50.06 -14.55
N ALA A 214 3.70 -49.93 -14.28
CA ALA A 214 4.69 -50.98 -14.48
C ALA A 214 4.38 -52.23 -13.64
N LEU A 215 4.12 -52.05 -12.34
CA LEU A 215 3.85 -53.14 -11.40
C LEU A 215 2.55 -53.88 -11.74
N ILE A 216 1.50 -53.17 -12.16
CA ILE A 216 0.25 -53.79 -12.64
C ILE A 216 0.51 -54.62 -13.89
N SER A 217 1.20 -54.06 -14.89
CA SER A 217 1.56 -54.80 -16.11
C SER A 217 2.36 -56.07 -15.78
N ARG A 218 3.35 -55.95 -14.88
CA ARG A 218 4.14 -57.08 -14.38
C ARG A 218 3.29 -58.12 -13.65
N ARG A 219 2.32 -57.71 -12.82
CA ARG A 219 1.38 -58.60 -12.13
C ARG A 219 0.57 -59.44 -13.13
N HIS A 220 0.15 -58.85 -14.25
CA HIS A 220 -0.55 -59.58 -15.31
C HIS A 220 0.33 -60.65 -15.98
N LEU A 221 1.65 -60.42 -16.06
CA LEU A 221 2.61 -61.37 -16.63
C LEU A 221 3.13 -62.41 -15.61
N GLN A 222 3.15 -62.06 -14.32
CA GLN A 222 3.72 -62.85 -13.22
C GLN A 222 2.72 -62.98 -12.06
N PHE A 223 1.58 -63.64 -12.33
CA PHE A 223 0.44 -63.70 -11.41
C PHE A 223 0.73 -64.34 -10.04
N TRP A 224 1.80 -65.12 -9.92
CA TRP A 224 2.24 -65.76 -8.67
C TRP A 224 2.91 -64.78 -7.69
N LYS A 225 3.27 -63.56 -8.12
CA LYS A 225 3.81 -62.50 -7.23
C LYS A 225 2.70 -61.88 -6.37
N SER A 226 2.46 -62.46 -5.20
CA SER A 226 1.39 -62.06 -4.27
C SER A 226 1.56 -60.65 -3.68
N HIS A 227 2.80 -60.18 -3.49
CA HIS A 227 3.11 -58.84 -2.98
C HIS A 227 2.68 -57.70 -3.93
N LEU A 228 2.38 -58.01 -5.20
CA LEU A 228 1.89 -57.02 -6.17
C LEU A 228 0.35 -56.86 -6.16
N ARG A 229 -0.37 -57.61 -5.31
CA ARG A 229 -1.84 -57.56 -5.26
C ARG A 229 -2.37 -56.25 -4.69
N SER A 230 -1.64 -55.60 -3.78
CA SER A 230 -1.99 -54.33 -3.14
C SER A 230 -1.81 -53.10 -4.04
N VAL A 231 -1.08 -53.24 -5.15
CA VAL A 231 -0.77 -52.13 -6.07
C VAL A 231 -2.06 -51.56 -6.66
N ARG A 232 -2.25 -50.26 -6.48
CA ARG A 232 -3.43 -49.52 -6.96
C ARG A 232 -3.26 -49.17 -8.43
N LYS A 233 -4.38 -48.96 -9.12
CA LYS A 233 -4.37 -48.34 -10.47
C LYS A 233 -3.79 -46.93 -10.38
N PRO A 234 -3.22 -46.38 -11.48
CA PRO A 234 -2.81 -44.99 -11.54
C PRO A 234 -3.93 -44.06 -11.03
N LEU A 235 -3.58 -43.19 -10.09
CA LEU A 235 -4.51 -42.29 -9.42
C LEU A 235 -4.71 -41.01 -10.26
N PRO A 236 -5.89 -40.37 -10.20
CA PRO A 236 -6.10 -39.08 -10.84
C PRO A 236 -5.28 -37.98 -10.15
N GLN A 237 -4.89 -36.97 -10.92
CA GLN A 237 -4.17 -35.80 -10.42
C GLN A 237 -5.15 -34.69 -10.00
N ALA A 238 -4.90 -34.09 -8.83
CA ALA A 238 -5.64 -32.90 -8.41
C ALA A 238 -5.30 -31.69 -9.32
N PRO A 239 -6.26 -30.79 -9.62
CA PRO A 239 -5.96 -29.58 -10.38
C PRO A 239 -4.85 -28.76 -9.71
N PHE A 240 -3.98 -28.17 -10.53
CA PHE A 240 -2.95 -27.26 -10.01
C PHE A 240 -3.57 -25.96 -9.52
N LEU A 241 -3.29 -25.63 -8.27
CA LEU A 241 -3.67 -24.36 -7.64
C LEU A 241 -2.44 -23.46 -7.62
N PRO A 242 -2.37 -22.41 -8.48
CA PRO A 242 -1.26 -21.45 -8.42
C PRO A 242 -1.23 -20.77 -7.05
N PRO A 243 -0.02 -20.39 -6.55
CA PRO A 243 0.09 -19.65 -5.31
C PRO A 243 -0.65 -18.31 -5.44
N ARG A 244 -1.27 -17.85 -4.33
CA ARG A 244 -1.91 -16.52 -4.31
C ARG A 244 -0.84 -15.46 -4.63
N PRO A 245 -1.13 -14.48 -5.51
CA PRO A 245 -0.20 -13.38 -5.75
C PRO A 245 0.05 -12.62 -4.45
N PRO A 246 1.25 -12.04 -4.26
CA PRO A 246 1.51 -11.18 -3.11
C PRO A 246 0.56 -9.96 -3.15
N PRO A 247 0.15 -9.43 -1.98
CA PRO A 247 -0.66 -8.22 -1.94
C PRO A 247 0.05 -7.05 -2.65
N PRO A 248 -0.68 -6.21 -3.41
CA PRO A 248 -0.10 -5.01 -3.98
C PRO A 248 0.40 -4.08 -2.86
N VAL A 249 1.56 -3.45 -3.08
CA VAL A 249 2.09 -2.46 -2.16
C VAL A 249 1.45 -1.11 -2.49
N ILE A 250 0.63 -0.59 -1.58
CA ILE A 250 0.04 0.75 -1.71
C ILE A 250 1.12 1.78 -1.36
N ILE A 251 1.54 2.56 -2.37
CA ILE A 251 2.50 3.64 -2.19
C ILE A 251 1.70 4.94 -2.08
N VAL A 252 1.67 5.52 -0.88
CA VAL A 252 1.19 6.90 -0.71
C VAL A 252 2.35 7.81 -1.11
N PRO A 253 2.18 8.71 -2.09
CA PRO A 253 3.20 9.67 -2.44
C PRO A 253 3.53 10.54 -1.22
N ASP A 254 4.74 11.05 -1.12
CA ASP A 254 5.04 12.05 -0.11
C ASP A 254 4.08 13.25 -0.28
N PRO A 255 3.68 13.92 0.82
CA PRO A 255 2.90 15.14 0.72
C PRO A 255 3.65 16.14 -0.17
N PRO A 256 2.93 16.96 -0.97
CA PRO A 256 3.57 18.00 -1.77
C PRO A 256 4.53 18.80 -0.90
N VAL A 257 5.76 19.00 -1.39
CA VAL A 257 6.85 19.57 -0.61
C VAL A 257 6.41 20.93 -0.10
N GLN A 258 6.31 21.09 1.23
CA GLN A 258 5.95 22.32 1.95
C GLN A 258 6.97 23.48 1.75
N SER A 259 7.76 23.47 0.67
CA SER A 259 8.81 24.46 0.42
C SER A 259 8.31 25.70 -0.32
N GLU A 260 7.17 25.63 -1.02
CA GLU A 260 6.57 26.81 -1.67
C GLU A 260 5.28 27.30 -0.95
N ASP A 261 4.53 26.40 -0.29
CA ASP A 261 3.27 26.73 0.41
C ASP A 261 3.44 26.97 1.92
N ASP A 262 4.47 27.72 2.34
CA ASP A 262 4.55 28.20 3.71
C ASP A 262 3.49 29.30 3.90
N PRO A 263 2.57 29.22 4.88
CA PRO A 263 1.58 30.28 5.12
C PRO A 263 2.19 31.67 5.37
N GLY A 264 3.51 31.76 5.57
CA GLY A 264 4.24 33.02 5.58
C GLY A 264 3.99 33.93 4.35
N HIS A 265 3.75 33.38 3.15
CA HIS A 265 3.48 34.18 1.94
C HIS A 265 2.20 35.03 2.07
N LEU A 266 1.21 34.57 2.85
CA LEU A 266 -0.04 35.29 3.11
C LEU A 266 0.18 36.64 3.81
N LEU A 267 1.30 36.81 4.52
CA LEU A 267 1.68 38.09 5.14
C LEU A 267 2.16 39.12 4.10
N GLU A 268 2.60 38.68 2.93
CA GLU A 268 3.10 39.53 1.84
C GLU A 268 1.99 39.87 0.84
N GLU A 269 1.17 38.89 0.46
CA GLU A 269 0.13 39.06 -0.57
C GLU A 269 -1.20 39.61 -0.01
N ALA A 270 -1.42 39.55 1.30
CA ALA A 270 -2.62 40.06 1.99
C ALA A 270 -3.97 39.51 1.48
N SER A 271 -3.96 38.45 0.66
CA SER A 271 -5.13 37.76 0.16
C SER A 271 -5.96 37.22 1.31
N CYS A 272 -7.26 37.50 1.32
CA CYS A 272 -8.15 37.12 2.41
C CYS A 272 -7.80 37.71 3.80
N ALA A 273 -6.97 38.76 3.89
CA ALA A 273 -6.67 39.43 5.17
C ALA A 273 -7.91 40.09 5.80
N ASP A 274 -8.18 39.77 7.05
CA ASP A 274 -9.31 40.28 7.84
C ASP A 274 -8.83 41.15 9.03
N VAL A 275 -7.51 41.31 9.21
CA VAL A 275 -6.89 42.16 10.23
C VAL A 275 -5.89 43.13 9.59
N VAL A 276 -5.90 44.38 10.08
CA VAL A 276 -4.87 45.39 9.81
C VAL A 276 -4.21 45.79 11.13
N LEU A 277 -2.94 45.44 11.27
CA LEU A 277 -2.11 45.82 12.41
C LEU A 277 -1.42 47.16 12.11
N VAL A 278 -1.74 48.19 12.89
CA VAL A 278 -1.14 49.53 12.77
C VAL A 278 0.00 49.64 13.78
N VAL A 279 1.23 49.77 13.27
CA VAL A 279 2.47 49.80 14.05
C VAL A 279 3.14 51.17 13.89
N GLN A 280 3.54 51.79 15.00
CA GLN A 280 4.16 53.13 15.02
C GLN A 280 3.37 54.18 14.23
N GLU A 281 2.04 54.10 14.28
CA GLU A 281 1.06 55.01 13.64
C GLU A 281 1.12 55.12 12.09
N ARG A 282 2.14 54.53 11.45
CA ARG A 282 2.38 54.68 10.01
C ARG A 282 2.42 53.36 9.25
N THR A 283 2.90 52.29 9.88
CA THR A 283 3.08 51.01 9.19
C THR A 283 1.81 50.18 9.34
N ARG A 284 1.23 49.75 8.21
CA ARG A 284 0.10 48.82 8.19
C ARG A 284 0.61 47.44 7.77
N ILE A 285 0.27 46.42 8.56
CA ILE A 285 0.60 45.03 8.26
C ILE A 285 -0.72 44.26 8.19
N PHE A 286 -0.97 43.60 7.08
CA PHE A 286 -2.15 42.76 6.88
C PHE A 286 -1.94 41.39 7.52
N ALA A 287 -2.98 40.86 8.16
CA ALA A 287 -2.93 39.59 8.85
C ALA A 287 -4.31 38.92 8.90
N HIS A 288 -4.35 37.72 9.48
CA HIS A 288 -5.49 36.83 9.51
C HIS A 288 -5.87 36.47 10.95
N ARG A 289 -7.13 36.71 11.37
CA ARG A 289 -7.61 36.42 12.73
C ARG A 289 -7.35 34.97 13.10
N ILE A 290 -7.63 34.03 12.19
CA ILE A 290 -7.47 32.59 12.44
C ILE A 290 -6.01 32.18 12.71
N TYR A 291 -5.03 32.70 11.95
CA TYR A 291 -3.62 32.39 12.17
C TYR A 291 -3.12 32.99 13.50
N LEU A 292 -3.45 34.26 13.77
CA LEU A 292 -3.04 34.94 14.99
C LEU A 292 -3.67 34.31 16.24
N SER A 293 -4.95 33.98 16.21
CA SER A 293 -5.68 33.42 17.35
C SER A 293 -5.27 32.00 17.69
N THR A 294 -4.99 31.18 16.67
CA THR A 294 -4.58 29.79 16.90
C THR A 294 -3.15 29.71 17.44
N ALA A 295 -2.30 30.68 17.09
CA ALA A 295 -0.92 30.78 17.57
C ALA A 295 -0.76 31.56 18.89
N SER A 296 -1.63 32.52 19.21
CA SER A 296 -1.55 33.37 20.40
C SER A 296 -2.90 33.50 21.10
N SER A 297 -2.92 33.15 22.40
CA SER A 297 -4.11 33.36 23.25
C SER A 297 -4.45 34.83 23.39
N LYS A 298 -3.46 35.73 23.43
CA LYS A 298 -3.71 37.18 23.52
C LYS A 298 -4.46 37.70 22.31
N PHE A 299 -4.08 37.28 21.10
CA PHE A 299 -4.85 37.64 19.90
C PHE A 299 -6.23 36.98 19.88
N CYS A 300 -6.35 35.72 20.29
CA CYS A 300 -7.65 35.05 20.40
C CYS A 300 -8.61 35.80 21.33
N ASP A 301 -8.18 36.10 22.56
CA ASP A 301 -8.96 36.84 23.55
C ASP A 301 -9.33 38.24 23.03
N LEU A 302 -8.37 38.93 22.38
CA LEU A 302 -8.60 40.24 21.78
C LEU A 302 -9.72 40.22 20.73
N PHE A 303 -9.71 39.24 19.83
CA PHE A 303 -10.69 39.17 18.75
C PHE A 303 -12.07 38.71 19.23
N LEU A 304 -12.15 37.80 20.20
CA LEU A 304 -13.43 37.40 20.81
C LEU A 304 -14.09 38.58 21.56
N MET A 305 -13.30 39.46 22.17
CA MET A 305 -13.81 40.67 22.82
C MET A 305 -14.47 41.66 21.85
N GLU A 306 -14.03 41.68 20.59
CA GLU A 306 -14.61 42.52 19.54
C GLU A 306 -15.98 41.98 19.09
N ASP A 307 -16.10 40.65 18.93
CA ASP A 307 -17.33 40.00 18.44
C ASP A 307 -18.48 39.98 19.48
N GLY A 308 -18.21 40.37 20.74
CA GLY A 308 -19.26 40.62 21.74
C GLY A 308 -19.57 39.43 22.67
N ASP A 309 -18.78 38.35 22.62
CA ASP A 309 -18.80 37.30 23.65
C ASP A 309 -17.79 37.65 24.75
N PRO A 310 -18.20 38.25 25.88
CA PRO A 310 -17.29 38.36 27.01
C PRO A 310 -16.91 36.95 27.46
N PRO A 311 -15.64 36.67 27.81
CA PRO A 311 -15.31 35.41 28.46
C PRO A 311 -16.17 35.32 29.72
N SER A 312 -17.07 34.34 29.74
CA SER A 312 -17.87 34.00 30.91
C SER A 312 -16.92 33.85 32.09
N GLN A 313 -16.98 34.83 33.00
CA GLN A 313 -16.37 34.90 34.33
C GLN A 313 -15.23 33.91 34.59
N ALA A 314 -14.01 34.46 34.70
CA ALA A 314 -12.93 34.00 35.58
C ALA A 314 -13.17 32.60 36.20
N ARG A 315 -12.91 31.54 35.42
CA ARG A 315 -12.68 30.20 35.96
C ARG A 315 -11.17 29.97 35.98
N ASP A 316 -10.71 29.60 37.17
CA ASP A 316 -9.35 29.53 37.67
C ASP A 316 -8.18 29.34 36.66
N PRO A 317 -7.08 30.11 36.80
CA PRO A 317 -5.83 29.92 36.05
C PRO A 317 -5.17 28.54 36.23
N LEU A 318 -5.64 27.73 37.18
CA LEU A 318 -5.01 26.47 37.60
C LEU A 318 -5.44 25.24 36.78
N LEU A 319 -6.44 25.34 35.91
CA LEU A 319 -6.91 24.22 35.06
C LEU A 319 -6.39 24.24 33.61
N ARG A 320 -5.67 25.31 33.19
CA ARG A 320 -5.01 25.33 31.86
C ARG A 320 -3.59 24.77 31.89
N ALA A 321 -2.99 24.63 33.07
CA ALA A 321 -1.70 23.95 33.23
C ALA A 321 -1.85 22.42 33.28
N SER A 322 -3.05 21.87 33.49
CA SER A 322 -3.29 20.43 33.59
C SER A 322 -3.67 19.76 32.26
N SER A 323 -3.93 20.50 31.17
CA SER A 323 -3.99 19.88 29.84
C SER A 323 -2.60 19.57 29.26
N PHE A 324 -1.55 19.73 30.06
CA PHE A 324 -0.17 19.37 29.74
C PHE A 324 0.23 17.97 30.20
N ASP A 325 -0.64 17.24 30.92
CA ASP A 325 -0.46 15.80 31.19
C ASP A 325 -1.77 15.21 31.76
N ALA A 326 -2.51 14.42 30.98
CA ALA A 326 -3.32 13.28 31.43
C ALA A 326 -4.25 12.74 30.32
N CYS A 327 -4.22 11.41 30.15
CA CYS A 327 -5.21 10.61 29.44
C CYS A 327 -6.63 10.77 30.03
N GLU A 328 -7.63 10.65 29.17
CA GLU A 328 -9.05 10.73 29.52
C GLU A 328 -9.49 9.66 30.52
N GLY A 329 -10.26 10.09 31.52
CA GLY A 329 -11.14 9.28 32.34
C GLY A 329 -12.45 10.05 32.56
N SER A 330 -13.55 9.48 32.05
CA SER A 330 -14.91 10.02 32.06
C SER A 330 -15.52 10.20 33.45
N GLY A 331 -16.31 11.25 33.65
CA GLY A 331 -17.22 11.38 34.80
C GLY A 331 -18.08 12.64 34.75
N GLU A 332 -19.37 12.45 34.50
CA GLU A 332 -20.43 13.46 34.57
C GLU A 332 -20.67 13.94 36.00
N THR A 333 -21.03 15.22 36.20
CA THR A 333 -22.06 15.61 37.18
C THR A 333 -22.61 17.02 36.94
N GLU A 334 -23.95 17.11 36.95
CA GLU A 334 -24.78 18.32 36.90
C GLU A 334 -24.79 19.09 38.25
N GLY A 335 -25.18 20.37 38.25
CA GLY A 335 -25.63 21.05 39.47
C GLY A 335 -25.63 22.58 39.51
N ALA A 336 -26.66 23.19 38.93
CA ALA A 336 -27.41 24.41 39.33
C ALA A 336 -26.76 25.56 40.15
N GLY A 337 -27.05 26.80 39.72
CA GLY A 337 -26.87 28.00 40.57
C GLY A 337 -27.14 29.36 39.91
N MET A 338 -28.31 29.57 39.31
CA MET A 338 -28.75 30.85 38.74
C MET A 338 -28.96 31.91 39.83
N ARG A 339 -28.26 33.06 39.76
CA ARG A 339 -28.76 34.35 40.27
C ARG A 339 -28.42 35.48 39.31
N THR A 340 -29.49 36.14 38.90
CA THR A 340 -29.64 37.26 37.98
C THR A 340 -28.99 38.54 38.52
N SER A 341 -28.31 39.28 37.64
CA SER A 341 -28.30 40.75 37.67
C SER A 341 -28.23 41.25 36.24
N ALA A 342 -29.33 41.85 35.79
CA ALA A 342 -29.42 42.60 34.56
C ALA A 342 -28.62 43.90 34.66
N SER A 343 -27.93 44.27 33.58
CA SER A 343 -27.67 45.69 33.29
C SER A 343 -27.49 45.89 31.78
N ASP A 344 -28.51 46.57 31.23
CA ASP A 344 -28.53 47.45 30.07
C ASP A 344 -27.78 47.07 28.79
N GLY A 345 -28.60 46.66 27.81
CA GLY A 345 -28.28 46.86 26.41
C GLY A 345 -28.08 48.34 26.10
N THR A 346 -26.97 48.66 25.45
CA THR A 346 -26.84 49.89 24.70
C THR A 346 -26.43 49.52 23.27
N LEU A 347 -27.22 50.04 22.33
CA LEU A 347 -27.07 49.96 20.90
C LEU A 347 -25.65 50.34 20.43
N GLY A 348 -25.25 49.71 19.32
CA GLY A 348 -24.02 49.88 18.54
C GLY A 348 -23.12 51.07 18.86
N ARG A 349 -21.88 50.78 19.25
CA ARG A 349 -20.81 51.77 19.37
C ARG A 349 -19.71 51.45 18.35
N GLU A 350 -19.79 52.12 17.19
CA GLU A 350 -18.67 52.31 16.27
C GLU A 350 -17.62 53.25 16.91
N GLY A 351 -17.01 52.81 18.02
CA GLY A 351 -16.02 53.57 18.77
C GLY A 351 -14.76 52.75 19.00
N ASP A 352 -13.60 53.39 18.85
CA ASP A 352 -12.29 52.81 19.16
C ASP A 352 -12.27 52.34 20.63
N ARG A 353 -12.10 51.03 20.86
CA ARG A 353 -12.02 50.50 22.23
C ARG A 353 -10.57 50.62 22.68
N ASP A 354 -10.33 51.44 23.70
CA ASP A 354 -9.01 51.60 24.35
C ASP A 354 -8.64 50.31 25.11
N LEU A 355 -7.44 49.81 24.85
CA LEU A 355 -6.89 48.56 25.37
C LEU A 355 -5.65 48.77 26.24
N SER A 356 -5.20 50.01 26.43
CA SER A 356 -3.99 50.35 27.20
C SER A 356 -4.01 49.81 28.63
N GLY A 357 -5.20 49.69 29.24
CA GLY A 357 -5.39 49.07 30.56
C GLY A 357 -5.48 47.53 30.56
N TRP A 358 -5.71 46.91 29.40
CA TRP A 358 -5.90 45.46 29.25
C TRP A 358 -4.62 44.73 28.83
N SER A 359 -3.81 45.36 27.99
CA SER A 359 -2.57 44.79 27.46
C SER A 359 -1.52 45.88 27.24
N ARG A 360 -0.25 45.50 27.42
CA ARG A 360 0.90 46.35 27.07
C ARG A 360 1.26 46.28 25.58
N ALA A 361 0.64 45.38 24.83
CA ALA A 361 0.91 45.19 23.40
C ALA A 361 -0.05 45.95 22.48
N PHE A 362 -1.25 46.32 22.98
CA PHE A 362 -2.34 46.86 22.16
C PHE A 362 -2.83 48.20 22.73
N GLU A 363 -2.92 49.21 21.87
CA GLU A 363 -3.50 50.52 22.21
C GLU A 363 -5.00 50.54 22.00
N SER A 364 -5.49 50.05 20.85
CA SER A 364 -6.93 50.01 20.57
C SER A 364 -7.32 48.96 19.52
N ILE A 365 -8.61 48.61 19.52
CA ILE A 365 -9.24 47.75 18.51
C ILE A 365 -10.53 48.39 18.01
N ARG A 366 -10.77 48.30 16.70
CA ARG A 366 -12.01 48.74 16.06
C ARG A 366 -12.31 47.96 14.78
N SER A 367 -13.58 47.93 14.40
CA SER A 367 -13.99 47.52 13.07
C SER A 367 -13.71 48.65 12.06
N GLY A 368 -13.17 48.31 10.90
CA GLY A 368 -12.90 49.20 9.79
C GLY A 368 -13.37 48.62 8.46
N VAL A 369 -13.28 49.44 7.42
CA VAL A 369 -13.58 49.03 6.04
C VAL A 369 -12.34 49.27 5.19
N MET A 370 -11.92 48.26 4.44
CA MET A 370 -10.84 48.34 3.47
C MET A 370 -11.41 48.60 2.08
N GLU A 371 -10.99 49.69 1.45
CA GLU A 371 -11.29 49.98 0.04
C GLU A 371 -10.31 49.20 -0.84
N GLU A 372 -10.85 48.30 -1.66
CA GLU A 372 -10.10 47.52 -2.63
C GLU A 372 -10.08 48.20 -4.02
N PRO A 373 -9.19 47.77 -4.94
CA PRO A 373 -9.14 48.30 -6.31
C PRO A 373 -10.50 48.26 -7.03
N PRO A 374 -10.72 49.11 -8.05
CA PRO A 374 -11.98 49.14 -8.79
C PRO A 374 -12.29 47.76 -9.42
N GLY A 375 -13.41 47.16 -9.01
CA GLY A 375 -13.82 45.80 -9.38
C GLY A 375 -14.04 44.86 -8.19
N TYR A 376 -13.54 45.24 -7.01
CA TYR A 376 -13.65 44.47 -5.77
C TYR A 376 -14.64 45.11 -4.79
N SER A 377 -15.30 44.29 -3.97
CA SER A 377 -16.21 44.77 -2.93
C SER A 377 -15.43 45.24 -1.69
N ALA A 378 -15.85 46.36 -1.09
CA ALA A 378 -15.28 46.82 0.18
C ALA A 378 -15.45 45.75 1.28
N ARG A 379 -14.37 45.46 2.01
CA ARG A 379 -14.32 44.38 3.01
C ARG A 379 -14.23 44.92 4.42
N ARG A 380 -15.00 44.34 5.35
CA ARG A 380 -14.84 44.61 6.78
C ARG A 380 -13.54 44.00 7.27
N VAL A 381 -12.76 44.80 8.00
CA VAL A 381 -11.47 44.40 8.59
C VAL A 381 -11.39 44.85 10.04
N THR A 382 -10.77 44.06 10.90
CA THR A 382 -10.43 44.47 12.26
C THR A 382 -9.15 45.29 12.22
N VAL A 383 -9.18 46.51 12.73
CA VAL A 383 -7.99 47.37 12.85
C VAL A 383 -7.50 47.34 14.29
N VAL A 384 -6.28 46.86 14.49
CA VAL A 384 -5.62 46.81 15.80
C VAL A 384 -4.45 47.78 15.81
N LYS A 385 -4.48 48.75 16.73
CA LYS A 385 -3.34 49.66 16.95
C LYS A 385 -2.40 49.02 17.98
N MET A 386 -1.16 48.76 17.57
CA MET A 386 -0.12 48.21 18.43
C MET A 386 0.50 49.32 19.29
N ASP A 387 0.98 48.96 20.48
CA ASP A 387 1.73 49.88 21.34
C ASP A 387 2.95 50.49 20.64
N SER A 388 3.20 51.77 20.90
CA SER A 388 4.34 52.52 20.36
C SER A 388 5.71 51.87 20.55
N SER A 389 5.89 51.00 21.55
CA SER A 389 7.11 50.21 21.78
C SER A 389 7.34 49.11 20.73
N VAL A 390 6.30 48.66 20.01
CA VAL A 390 6.39 47.59 19.02
C VAL A 390 7.04 48.11 17.73
N ARG A 391 8.23 47.60 17.40
CA ARG A 391 8.97 47.99 16.19
C ARG A 391 8.58 47.10 14.98
N PRO A 392 8.38 47.68 13.77
CA PRO A 392 7.88 46.93 12.62
C PRO A 392 8.74 45.74 12.18
N GLY A 393 10.07 45.87 12.17
CA GLY A 393 10.99 44.80 11.73
C GLY A 393 10.90 43.56 12.62
N PRO A 394 11.22 43.66 13.92
CA PRO A 394 11.09 42.56 14.87
C PRO A 394 9.66 42.01 14.94
N PHE A 395 8.64 42.87 14.82
CA PHE A 395 7.25 42.41 14.83
C PHE A 395 6.90 41.56 13.60
N ARG A 396 7.45 41.85 12.42
CA ARG A 396 7.29 40.97 11.24
C ARG A 396 7.87 39.57 11.48
N ALA A 397 9.01 39.46 12.17
CA ALA A 397 9.56 38.16 12.55
C ALA A 397 8.65 37.42 13.54
N VAL A 398 8.06 38.12 14.50
CA VAL A 398 7.04 37.54 15.41
C VAL A 398 5.82 37.06 14.62
N LEU A 399 5.30 37.86 13.69
CA LEU A 399 4.15 37.46 12.85
C LEU A 399 4.49 36.25 12.00
N LYS A 400 5.67 36.22 11.36
CA LYS A 400 6.14 35.05 10.62
C LYS A 400 6.18 33.82 11.51
N TYR A 401 6.69 33.92 12.74
CA TYR A 401 6.62 32.82 13.69
C TYR A 401 5.18 32.36 13.99
N LEU A 402 4.24 33.27 14.21
CA LEU A 402 2.84 32.89 14.46
C LEU A 402 2.22 32.12 13.28
N TYR A 403 2.66 32.40 12.05
CA TYR A 403 2.18 31.73 10.84
C TYR A 403 2.88 30.40 10.56
N THR A 404 4.17 30.31 10.84
CA THR A 404 5.01 29.19 10.35
C THR A 404 5.50 28.29 11.48
N GLY A 405 5.46 28.76 12.73
CA GLY A 405 6.07 28.10 13.89
C GLY A 405 7.60 28.15 13.89
N ARG A 406 8.22 28.86 12.95
CA ARG A 406 9.68 28.91 12.74
C ARG A 406 10.21 30.31 12.98
N LEU A 407 11.43 30.39 13.52
CA LEU A 407 12.20 31.61 13.68
C LEU A 407 13.53 31.44 12.92
N ASP A 408 13.89 32.42 12.10
CA ASP A 408 15.19 32.42 11.42
C ASP A 408 16.30 32.72 12.44
N GLU A 409 17.30 31.83 12.51
CA GLU A 409 18.45 31.99 13.42
C GLU A 409 19.31 33.21 13.07
N ARG A 410 19.19 33.73 11.85
CA ARG A 410 19.93 34.90 11.35
C ARG A 410 19.21 36.22 11.61
N GLU A 411 18.07 36.22 12.30
CA GLU A 411 17.37 37.47 12.59
C GLU A 411 18.26 38.45 13.37
N PRO A 412 18.45 39.69 12.90
CA PRO A 412 19.43 40.60 13.49
C PRO A 412 18.97 41.16 14.84
N GLU A 413 17.67 41.20 15.11
CA GLU A 413 17.06 41.90 16.25
C GLU A 413 16.38 40.93 17.24
N LEU A 414 17.00 39.77 17.49
CA LEU A 414 16.46 38.71 18.35
C LEU A 414 15.98 39.18 19.74
N MET A 415 16.74 40.06 20.41
CA MET A 415 16.35 40.56 21.74
C MET A 415 15.01 41.30 21.72
N GLU A 416 14.72 41.97 20.61
CA GLU A 416 13.51 42.77 20.44
C GLU A 416 12.35 41.90 19.98
N VAL A 417 12.63 40.84 19.21
CA VAL A 417 11.68 39.74 18.97
C VAL A 417 11.26 39.10 20.30
N ALA A 418 12.20 38.82 21.21
CA ALA A 418 11.88 38.28 22.53
C ALA A 418 11.04 39.25 23.38
N HIS A 419 11.35 40.55 23.33
CA HIS A 419 10.57 41.56 24.03
C HIS A 419 9.12 41.62 23.54
N ILE A 420 8.91 41.64 22.21
CA ILE A 420 7.56 41.64 21.64
C ILE A 420 6.84 40.31 21.92
N ALA A 421 7.56 39.18 21.86
CA ALA A 421 7.01 37.88 22.23
C ALA A 421 6.54 37.85 23.69
N GLU A 422 7.26 38.50 24.60
CA GLU A 422 6.83 38.65 26.00
C GLU A 422 5.58 39.53 26.12
N LEU A 423 5.51 40.67 25.43
CA LEU A 423 4.32 41.54 25.41
C LEU A 423 3.06 40.82 24.90
N LEU A 424 3.23 39.93 23.92
CA LEU A 424 2.16 39.13 23.31
C LEU A 424 1.95 37.76 23.99
N GLU A 425 2.68 37.47 25.07
CA GLU A 425 2.65 36.20 25.81
C GLU A 425 2.92 34.95 24.94
N VAL A 426 3.77 35.08 23.92
CA VAL A 426 4.21 34.01 23.02
C VAL A 426 5.46 33.34 23.62
N PHE A 427 5.25 32.58 24.69
CA PHE A 427 6.35 32.00 25.48
C PHE A 427 7.27 31.07 24.69
N ASP A 428 6.73 30.31 23.74
CA ASP A 428 7.51 29.39 22.89
C ASP A 428 8.55 30.16 22.05
N LEU A 429 8.15 31.27 21.44
CA LEU A 429 9.04 32.14 20.67
C LEU A 429 10.12 32.74 21.56
N ARG A 430 9.74 33.21 22.75
CA ARG A 430 10.68 33.75 23.74
C ARG A 430 11.74 32.70 24.13
N MET A 431 11.33 31.45 24.32
CA MET A 431 12.22 30.33 24.59
C MET A 431 13.13 30.02 23.39
N MET A 432 12.60 30.03 22.16
CA MET A 432 13.40 29.82 20.96
C MET A 432 14.48 30.87 20.77
N VAL A 433 14.16 32.15 21.02
CA VAL A 433 15.15 33.23 21.00
C VAL A 433 16.24 32.98 22.04
N ALA A 434 15.87 32.62 23.27
CA ALA A 434 16.85 32.31 24.32
C ALA A 434 17.79 31.16 23.90
N ASN A 435 17.24 30.10 23.32
CA ASN A 435 18.03 28.97 22.80
C ASN A 435 19.00 29.41 21.68
N ILE A 436 18.57 30.26 20.75
CA ILE A 436 19.43 30.77 19.67
C ILE A 436 20.58 31.59 20.26
N LEU A 437 20.28 32.50 21.20
CA LEU A 437 21.28 33.34 21.86
C LEU A 437 22.30 32.51 22.67
N ASN A 438 21.85 31.40 23.27
CA ASN A 438 22.70 30.47 24.02
C ASN A 438 23.43 29.44 23.15
N ARG A 439 23.25 29.46 21.82
CA ARG A 439 23.78 28.45 20.87
C ARG A 439 23.22 27.03 21.08
N GLU A 440 21.99 26.95 21.53
CA GLU A 440 21.24 25.71 21.78
C GLU A 440 20.04 25.55 20.83
N ALA A 441 20.14 26.13 19.63
CA ALA A 441 19.05 26.15 18.64
C ALA A 441 18.55 24.75 18.24
N PHE A 442 19.35 23.70 18.43
CA PHE A 442 18.92 22.31 18.20
C PHE A 442 17.67 21.91 19.02
N MET A 443 17.48 22.50 20.22
CA MET A 443 16.28 22.27 21.06
C MET A 443 15.00 22.90 20.50
N ASN A 444 15.12 23.79 19.51
CA ASN A 444 13.95 24.44 18.91
C ASN A 444 13.11 23.48 18.06
N GLN A 445 13.64 22.31 17.71
CA GLN A 445 12.89 21.31 16.95
C GLN A 445 11.70 20.78 17.76
N GLU A 446 11.89 20.49 19.06
CA GLU A 446 10.82 20.06 19.96
C GLU A 446 9.79 21.17 20.18
N ILE A 447 10.23 22.41 20.37
CA ILE A 447 9.34 23.57 20.53
C ILE A 447 8.47 23.74 19.29
N THR A 448 9.07 23.65 18.10
CA THR A 448 8.37 23.75 16.81
C THR A 448 7.32 22.65 16.67
N ARG A 449 7.66 21.39 16.98
CA ARG A 449 6.70 20.27 16.97
C ARG A 449 5.53 20.52 17.94
N ALA A 450 5.82 20.92 19.17
CA ALA A 450 4.80 21.19 20.19
C ALA A 450 3.88 22.38 19.82
N PHE A 451 4.43 23.40 19.17
CA PHE A 451 3.66 24.52 18.62
C PHE A 451 2.66 24.03 17.56
N HIS A 452 3.12 23.27 16.57
CA HIS A 452 2.25 22.78 15.49
C HIS A 452 1.15 21.84 15.99
N VAL A 453 1.45 20.96 16.98
CA VAL A 453 0.44 20.10 17.59
C VAL A 453 -0.65 20.92 18.29
N ARG A 454 -0.26 21.88 19.15
CA ARG A 454 -1.23 22.75 19.86
C ARG A 454 -2.05 23.59 18.89
N ARG A 455 -1.41 24.13 17.86
CA ARG A 455 -2.09 24.94 16.84
C ARG A 455 -3.07 24.11 16.03
N SER A 456 -2.71 22.90 15.61
CA SER A 456 -3.59 21.96 14.92
C SER A 456 -4.86 21.66 15.75
N ASN A 457 -4.70 21.40 17.05
CA ASN A 457 -5.84 21.18 17.95
C ASN A 457 -6.76 22.41 18.05
N ARG A 458 -6.19 23.62 18.18
CA ARG A 458 -6.97 24.86 18.18
C ARG A 458 -7.69 25.10 16.86
N ILE A 459 -7.06 24.81 15.72
CA ILE A 459 -7.68 24.93 14.40
C ILE A 459 -8.88 23.97 14.29
N LYS A 460 -8.75 22.72 14.76
CA LYS A 460 -9.87 21.76 14.81
C LYS A 460 -11.03 22.26 15.69
N GLU A 461 -10.72 22.89 16.82
CA GLU A 461 -11.73 23.51 17.69
C GLU A 461 -12.44 24.67 16.97
N CYS A 462 -11.70 25.55 16.28
CA CYS A 462 -12.27 26.65 15.51
C CYS A 462 -13.18 26.13 14.37
N LEU A 463 -12.74 25.09 13.65
CA LEU A 463 -13.55 24.43 12.62
C LEU A 463 -14.85 23.84 13.18
N THR A 464 -14.78 23.20 14.35
CA THR A 464 -15.94 22.57 14.99
C THR A 464 -16.94 23.60 15.50
N LYS A 465 -16.46 24.70 16.08
CA LYS A 465 -17.30 25.75 16.68
C LYS A 465 -17.67 26.88 15.71
N GLY A 466 -17.07 26.93 14.52
CA GLY A 466 -17.24 28.01 13.56
C GLY A 466 -16.61 29.34 13.98
N ILE A 467 -15.70 29.32 14.96
CA ILE A 467 -15.07 30.54 15.51
C ILE A 467 -14.16 31.16 14.45
N PHE A 468 -14.34 32.46 14.18
CA PHE A 468 -13.63 33.22 13.13
C PHE A 468 -13.88 32.71 11.70
N SER A 469 -14.93 31.92 11.47
CA SER A 469 -15.29 31.51 10.11
C SER A 469 -15.74 32.70 9.27
N ASP A 470 -15.32 32.71 8.00
CA ASP A 470 -15.58 33.79 7.04
C ASP A 470 -16.22 33.28 5.74
N VAL A 471 -16.48 31.96 5.66
CA VAL A 471 -17.24 31.33 4.59
C VAL A 471 -18.02 30.12 5.10
N THR A 472 -19.20 29.91 4.53
CA THR A 472 -20.04 28.74 4.74
C THR A 472 -20.25 28.01 3.42
N PHE A 473 -19.93 26.72 3.38
CA PHE A 473 -20.23 25.87 2.25
C PHE A 473 -21.62 25.26 2.40
N VAL A 474 -22.45 25.42 1.36
CA VAL A 474 -23.76 24.78 1.24
C VAL A 474 -23.58 23.50 0.43
N LEU A 475 -23.91 22.37 1.05
CA LEU A 475 -23.67 21.00 0.61
C LEU A 475 -25.01 20.27 0.44
N ASP A 476 -24.99 19.06 -0.14
CA ASP A 476 -26.22 18.33 -0.45
C ASP A 476 -27.01 17.94 0.81
N ASP A 477 -26.31 17.65 1.91
CA ASP A 477 -26.88 17.21 3.18
C ASP A 477 -26.75 18.25 4.30
N GLY A 478 -26.36 19.48 4.03
CA GLY A 478 -26.32 20.56 5.04
C GLY A 478 -25.31 21.66 4.73
N SER A 479 -24.75 22.29 5.77
CA SER A 479 -23.74 23.33 5.63
C SER A 479 -22.56 23.13 6.57
N ILE A 480 -21.39 23.65 6.19
CA ILE A 480 -20.18 23.64 7.01
C ILE A 480 -19.44 24.97 6.89
N THR A 481 -19.06 25.54 8.04
CA THR A 481 -18.27 26.78 8.10
C THR A 481 -16.78 26.49 7.91
N ALA A 482 -16.06 27.40 7.28
CA ALA A 482 -14.62 27.30 7.07
C ALA A 482 -13.96 28.70 7.10
N HIS A 483 -12.64 28.71 6.91
CA HIS A 483 -11.76 29.87 7.00
C HIS A 483 -11.00 30.02 5.68
N LYS A 484 -11.33 31.03 4.86
CA LYS A 484 -10.65 31.30 3.57
C LYS A 484 -9.13 31.32 3.71
N PRO A 485 -8.50 31.95 4.72
CA PRO A 485 -7.04 31.99 4.83
C PRO A 485 -6.38 30.61 4.95
N LEU A 486 -7.03 29.66 5.64
CA LEU A 486 -6.51 28.30 5.76
C LEU A 486 -6.75 27.48 4.48
N LEU A 487 -7.81 27.78 3.73
CA LEU A 487 -8.15 27.10 2.49
C LEU A 487 -7.21 27.46 1.35
N ILE A 488 -6.97 28.77 1.15
CA ILE A 488 -6.10 29.26 0.09
C ILE A 488 -4.64 28.86 0.29
N SER A 489 -4.22 28.65 1.55
CA SER A 489 -2.86 28.20 1.89
C SER A 489 -2.60 26.73 1.56
N GLY A 490 -3.65 25.91 1.41
CA GLY A 490 -3.50 24.46 1.25
C GLY A 490 -4.10 23.89 -0.02
N CYS A 491 -4.76 24.72 -0.84
CA CYS A 491 -5.48 24.27 -2.02
C CYS A 491 -5.52 25.36 -3.10
N ASP A 492 -4.78 25.14 -4.19
CA ASP A 492 -4.74 26.05 -5.34
C ASP A 492 -6.13 26.33 -5.93
N TRP A 493 -6.99 25.31 -5.96
CA TRP A 493 -8.36 25.46 -6.45
C TRP A 493 -9.14 26.47 -5.60
N MET A 494 -8.99 26.41 -4.26
CA MET A 494 -9.63 27.37 -3.35
C MET A 494 -8.93 28.72 -3.36
N SER A 495 -7.61 28.75 -3.56
CA SER A 495 -6.84 29.99 -3.77
C SER A 495 -7.34 30.75 -4.99
N ALA A 496 -7.59 30.05 -6.10
CA ALA A 496 -8.17 30.65 -7.31
C ALA A 496 -9.63 31.11 -7.10
N MET A 497 -10.43 30.33 -6.36
CA MET A 497 -11.84 30.66 -6.10
C MET A 497 -12.00 31.88 -5.17
N PHE A 498 -11.20 31.96 -4.10
CA PHE A 498 -11.29 33.05 -3.13
C PHE A 498 -10.37 34.23 -3.45
N GLY A 499 -9.41 34.06 -4.35
CA GLY A 499 -8.58 35.11 -4.91
C GLY A 499 -9.20 35.77 -6.13
N GLY A 500 -8.61 36.87 -6.58
CA GLY A 500 -9.03 37.54 -7.81
C GLY A 500 -10.45 38.15 -7.77
N PRO A 501 -11.01 38.54 -8.92
CA PRO A 501 -12.30 39.23 -9.02
C PRO A 501 -13.50 38.26 -9.02
N PHE A 502 -13.34 37.03 -8.54
CA PHE A 502 -14.43 36.04 -8.49
C PHE A 502 -15.46 36.41 -7.42
N LEU A 503 -16.72 36.01 -7.63
CA LEU A 503 -17.83 36.33 -6.72
C LEU A 503 -17.53 35.80 -5.31
N GLU A 504 -16.99 34.59 -5.23
CA GLU A 504 -16.68 33.84 -4.02
C GLU A 504 -15.64 34.53 -3.12
N SER A 505 -14.81 35.43 -3.68
CA SER A 505 -13.91 36.28 -2.89
C SER A 505 -14.68 37.15 -1.89
N SER A 506 -15.86 37.62 -2.29
CA SER A 506 -16.70 38.56 -1.54
C SER A 506 -17.88 37.93 -0.81
N THR A 507 -18.31 36.73 -1.22
CA THR A 507 -19.45 36.06 -0.58
C THR A 507 -19.06 35.37 0.73
N THR A 508 -20.05 35.23 1.61
CA THR A 508 -19.96 34.45 2.85
C THR A 508 -20.52 33.05 2.69
N GLU A 509 -21.16 32.75 1.55
CA GLU A 509 -21.75 31.45 1.23
C GLU A 509 -21.28 30.98 -0.15
N VAL A 510 -20.92 29.70 -0.26
CA VAL A 510 -20.49 29.04 -1.51
C VAL A 510 -21.21 27.70 -1.63
N VAL A 511 -21.88 27.46 -2.76
CA VAL A 511 -22.60 26.21 -3.01
C VAL A 511 -21.68 25.20 -3.68
N LEU A 512 -21.53 24.01 -3.08
CA LEU A 512 -20.78 22.89 -3.65
C LEU A 512 -21.72 21.69 -3.83
N PRO A 513 -22.34 21.54 -5.00
CA PRO A 513 -23.22 20.41 -5.27
C PRO A 513 -22.42 19.10 -5.44
N TYR A 514 -23.09 17.97 -5.23
CA TYR A 514 -22.51 16.62 -5.31
C TYR A 514 -21.39 16.44 -4.28
N THR A 515 -21.61 16.94 -3.08
CA THR A 515 -20.64 16.92 -1.99
C THR A 515 -21.37 16.74 -0.68
N SER A 516 -21.00 15.69 0.06
CA SER A 516 -21.51 15.43 1.39
C SER A 516 -20.71 16.21 2.45
N ARG A 517 -21.36 16.49 3.58
CA ARG A 517 -20.76 17.12 4.75
C ARG A 517 -19.61 16.30 5.33
N GLY A 518 -19.71 14.96 5.25
CA GLY A 518 -18.66 14.03 5.67
C GLY A 518 -17.38 14.22 4.85
N SER A 519 -17.51 14.19 3.52
CA SER A 519 -16.37 14.37 2.60
C SER A 519 -15.77 15.77 2.71
N MET A 520 -16.60 16.81 2.78
CA MET A 520 -16.11 18.18 2.93
C MET A 520 -15.39 18.39 4.26
N ARG A 521 -15.88 17.81 5.37
CA ARG A 521 -15.17 17.86 6.66
C ARG A 521 -13.80 17.20 6.58
N ALA A 522 -13.69 16.03 5.96
CA ALA A 522 -12.42 15.34 5.79
C ALA A 522 -11.42 16.16 4.96
N VAL A 523 -11.88 16.85 3.90
CA VAL A 523 -11.07 17.81 3.14
C VAL A 523 -10.61 18.96 4.02
N LEU A 524 -11.50 19.60 4.77
CA LEU A 524 -11.15 20.74 5.63
C LEU A 524 -10.12 20.35 6.69
N GLU A 525 -10.32 19.22 7.36
CA GLU A 525 -9.36 18.70 8.35
C GLU A 525 -7.99 18.39 7.71
N TYR A 526 -7.99 17.80 6.51
CA TYR A 526 -6.76 17.54 5.76
C TYR A 526 -6.03 18.84 5.39
N LEU A 527 -6.72 19.81 4.81
CA LEU A 527 -6.13 21.10 4.44
C LEU A 527 -5.58 21.86 5.66
N TYR A 528 -6.22 21.71 6.81
CA TYR A 528 -5.87 22.46 8.02
C TYR A 528 -4.72 21.84 8.81
N THR A 529 -4.56 20.52 8.72
CA THR A 529 -3.64 19.77 9.59
C THR A 529 -2.61 18.93 8.85
N GLY A 530 -2.79 18.75 7.53
CA GLY A 530 -2.00 17.84 6.71
C GLY A 530 -2.28 16.36 7.00
N GLN A 531 -3.27 16.05 7.84
CA GLN A 531 -3.60 14.69 8.27
C GLN A 531 -5.00 14.29 7.82
N PHE A 532 -5.12 13.08 7.30
CA PHE A 532 -6.42 12.48 7.00
C PHE A 532 -7.00 11.82 8.26
N THR A 533 -8.24 12.17 8.60
CA THR A 533 -9.03 11.55 9.67
C THR A 533 -10.36 11.07 9.08
N ALA A 534 -10.65 9.78 9.21
CA ALA A 534 -11.91 9.21 8.74
C ALA A 534 -13.01 9.44 9.80
N GLY A 535 -14.09 10.11 9.41
CA GLY A 535 -15.29 10.24 10.22
C GLY A 535 -16.24 9.03 10.08
N PRO A 536 -17.20 8.85 11.00
CA PRO A 536 -18.15 7.73 10.95
C PRO A 536 -19.08 7.76 9.73
N ASP A 537 -19.41 8.95 9.23
CA ASP A 537 -20.32 9.16 8.10
C ASP A 537 -19.58 9.37 6.76
N LEU A 538 -18.29 9.03 6.71
CA LEU A 538 -17.46 9.26 5.53
C LEU A 538 -17.63 8.12 4.51
N ASP A 539 -18.13 8.45 3.32
CA ASP A 539 -18.02 7.57 2.15
C ASP A 539 -16.65 7.81 1.48
N PRO A 540 -15.77 6.79 1.43
CA PRO A 540 -14.45 6.95 0.82
C PRO A 540 -14.49 7.29 -0.66
N LEU A 541 -15.50 6.82 -1.41
CA LEU A 541 -15.62 7.09 -2.84
C LEU A 541 -15.99 8.55 -3.09
N ASP A 542 -16.95 9.08 -2.32
CA ASP A 542 -17.32 10.49 -2.38
C ASP A 542 -16.12 11.39 -2.05
N LEU A 543 -15.31 11.00 -1.07
CA LEU A 543 -14.10 11.73 -0.72
C LEU A 543 -13.06 11.69 -1.84
N ILE A 544 -12.85 10.54 -2.49
CA ILE A 544 -11.93 10.44 -3.63
C ILE A 544 -12.40 11.33 -4.78
N ILE A 545 -13.70 11.37 -5.08
CA ILE A 545 -14.27 12.24 -6.11
C ILE A 545 -14.03 13.72 -5.77
N LEU A 546 -14.32 14.13 -4.53
CA LEU A 546 -14.12 15.49 -4.07
C LEU A 546 -12.64 15.89 -4.07
N ALA A 547 -11.75 15.03 -3.56
CA ALA A 547 -10.31 15.26 -3.52
C ALA A 547 -9.73 15.41 -4.93
N ASN A 548 -10.18 14.60 -5.90
CA ASN A 548 -9.81 14.77 -7.31
C ASN A 548 -10.30 16.11 -7.88
N ARG A 549 -11.56 16.50 -7.61
CA ARG A 549 -12.12 17.79 -8.05
C ARG A 549 -11.33 18.98 -7.51
N LEU A 550 -10.80 18.87 -6.29
CA LEU A 550 -9.98 19.87 -5.63
C LEU A 550 -8.48 19.74 -5.90
N CYS A 551 -8.07 18.83 -6.78
CA CYS A 551 -6.67 18.56 -7.12
C CYS A 551 -5.79 18.18 -5.91
N LEU A 552 -6.28 17.30 -5.03
CA LEU A 552 -5.60 16.84 -3.81
C LEU A 552 -5.14 15.37 -3.92
N PRO A 553 -4.12 15.05 -4.76
CA PRO A 553 -3.72 13.66 -5.04
C PRO A 553 -3.20 12.91 -3.82
N HIS A 554 -2.57 13.61 -2.87
CA HIS A 554 -2.12 12.99 -1.62
C HIS A 554 -3.30 12.55 -0.73
N LEU A 555 -4.38 13.33 -0.68
CA LEU A 555 -5.60 12.94 0.04
C LEU A 555 -6.30 11.75 -0.63
N VAL A 556 -6.29 11.67 -1.96
CA VAL A 556 -6.78 10.50 -2.71
C VAL A 556 -6.03 9.25 -2.27
N ALA A 557 -4.69 9.27 -2.30
CA ALA A 557 -3.88 8.12 -1.91
C ALA A 557 -4.05 7.71 -0.43
N LEU A 558 -4.21 8.69 0.48
CA LEU A 558 -4.51 8.41 1.88
C LEU A 558 -5.88 7.74 2.05
N THR A 559 -6.88 8.17 1.29
CA THR A 559 -8.24 7.62 1.31
C THR A 559 -8.26 6.20 0.75
N GLU A 560 -7.58 5.95 -0.36
CA GLU A 560 -7.41 4.61 -0.94
C GLU A 560 -6.73 3.65 0.04
N LYS A 561 -5.62 4.08 0.65
CA LYS A 561 -4.92 3.29 1.67
C LYS A 561 -5.82 2.95 2.85
N HIS A 562 -6.58 3.93 3.35
CA HIS A 562 -7.51 3.71 4.45
C HIS A 562 -8.61 2.70 4.06
N THR A 563 -9.21 2.87 2.88
CA THR A 563 -10.26 1.98 2.37
C THR A 563 -9.77 0.54 2.28
N VAL A 564 -8.59 0.32 1.70
CA VAL A 564 -8.01 -1.04 1.62
C VAL A 564 -7.69 -1.60 3.01
N SER A 565 -7.20 -0.78 3.94
CA SER A 565 -6.95 -1.22 5.32
C SER A 565 -8.24 -1.70 6.00
N VAL A 566 -9.31 -0.92 5.91
CA VAL A 566 -10.62 -1.25 6.50
C VAL A 566 -11.17 -2.54 5.91
N MET A 567 -11.13 -2.69 4.58
CA MET A 567 -11.57 -3.91 3.91
C MET A 567 -10.73 -5.14 4.27
N THR A 568 -9.41 -4.95 4.38
CA THR A 568 -8.49 -6.02 4.78
C THR A 568 -8.79 -6.48 6.20
N ASP A 569 -8.98 -5.55 7.13
CA ASP A 569 -9.33 -5.84 8.52
C ASP A 569 -10.71 -6.51 8.62
N ALA A 570 -11.69 -6.08 7.82
CA ALA A 570 -13.00 -6.72 7.75
C ALA A 570 -12.92 -8.17 7.22
N SER A 571 -12.14 -8.40 6.16
CA SER A 571 -11.88 -9.73 5.61
C SER A 571 -11.18 -10.64 6.60
N MET A 572 -10.16 -10.15 7.31
CA MET A 572 -9.47 -10.91 8.36
C MET A 572 -10.40 -11.30 9.52
N ASN A 573 -11.43 -10.49 9.79
CA ASN A 573 -12.47 -10.77 10.78
C ASN A 573 -13.64 -11.59 10.23
N ASN A 574 -13.51 -12.21 9.04
CA ASN A 574 -14.55 -13.00 8.37
C ASN A 574 -15.87 -12.26 8.15
N LYS A 575 -15.82 -10.94 7.94
CA LYS A 575 -16.97 -10.16 7.47
C LYS A 575 -17.09 -10.32 5.95
N ASP A 576 -18.33 -10.37 5.47
CA ASP A 576 -18.62 -10.32 4.03
C ASP A 576 -18.32 -8.91 3.51
N ILE A 577 -17.43 -8.82 2.52
CA ILE A 577 -17.00 -7.58 1.89
C ILE A 577 -17.25 -7.59 0.37
N ASP A 578 -17.89 -8.65 -0.15
CA ASP A 578 -17.97 -8.87 -1.60
C ASP A 578 -18.74 -7.74 -2.29
N GLY A 579 -19.84 -7.29 -1.68
CA GLY A 579 -20.64 -6.17 -2.20
C GLY A 579 -19.87 -4.84 -2.24
N GLU A 580 -19.17 -4.50 -1.15
CA GLU A 580 -18.36 -3.28 -1.06
C GLU A 580 -17.20 -3.31 -2.06
N ALA A 581 -16.53 -4.47 -2.19
CA ALA A 581 -15.45 -4.66 -3.13
C ALA A 581 -15.92 -4.49 -4.58
N VAL A 582 -17.08 -5.06 -4.93
CA VAL A 582 -17.65 -4.91 -6.28
C VAL A 582 -17.98 -3.45 -6.57
N MET A 583 -18.61 -2.73 -5.63
CA MET A 583 -18.93 -1.31 -5.78
C MET A 583 -17.68 -0.45 -6.06
N LEU A 584 -16.61 -0.66 -5.29
CA LEU A 584 -15.34 0.05 -5.49
C LEU A 584 -14.68 -0.32 -6.83
N LEU A 585 -14.73 -1.60 -7.22
CA LEU A 585 -14.19 -2.05 -8.50
C LEU A 585 -14.99 -1.51 -9.69
N GLU A 586 -16.31 -1.42 -9.60
CA GLU A 586 -17.15 -0.83 -10.64
C GLU A 586 -16.87 0.67 -10.80
N ALA A 587 -16.69 1.40 -9.70
CA ALA A 587 -16.29 2.80 -9.74
C ALA A 587 -14.87 2.98 -10.36
N ALA A 588 -13.95 2.07 -10.06
CA ALA A 588 -12.60 2.06 -10.64
C ALA A 588 -12.57 1.60 -12.12
N GLN A 589 -13.57 0.83 -12.57
CA GLN A 589 -13.69 0.35 -13.95
C GLN A 589 -14.03 1.44 -14.97
N VAL A 590 -14.21 2.70 -14.55
CA VAL A 590 -14.32 3.86 -15.46
C VAL A 590 -12.93 4.36 -15.90
N SER A 591 -11.99 3.44 -16.21
CA SER A 591 -10.88 3.72 -17.12
C SER A 591 -10.17 2.45 -17.65
N PRO A 592 -10.73 1.73 -18.65
CA PRO A 592 -9.98 0.81 -19.48
C PRO A 592 -9.98 1.33 -20.92
N LEU A 593 -9.59 2.60 -21.13
CA LEU A 593 -9.45 3.18 -22.47
C LEU A 593 -8.27 4.14 -22.54
N THR A 594 -7.05 3.65 -22.34
CA THR A 594 -5.85 4.18 -23.02
C THR A 594 -4.68 3.24 -22.74
N HIS A 595 -4.61 2.10 -23.45
CA HIS A 595 -3.37 1.47 -23.91
C HIS A 595 -3.78 0.42 -24.95
N MET A 596 -4.11 0.91 -26.15
CA MET A 596 -4.05 0.15 -27.39
C MET A 596 -2.77 0.53 -28.12
#